data_AF-A0A2J0MYG2-F1
#
_entry.id   AF-A0A2J0MYG2-F1
#
_cell.length_a   1.000
_cell.length_b   1.000
_cell.length_c   1.000
_cell.angle_alpha   90.00
_cell.angle_beta   90.00
_cell.angle_gamma   90.00
#
_symmetry.space_group_name_H-M   'P 1'
#
loop_
_entity.id
_entity.type
_entity.pdbx_description
1 polymer ?
#
loop_
_entity_poly.entity_id
_entity_poly.type
_entity_poly.pdbx_seq_one_letter_code
_entity_poly.pdbx_strand_id
1 'polypeptide(L)'
;MKKISYPTVVTIGIFDGVHKGHQKILKRVLDEARKRCLKSVVVTFDPHPVRVLSPGAQIPLLMSLDHRVRLIKKMGVDYCIVKKFTKEFSKLSPEEFIRGLLV
;
A
#
# COMPACT_ATOMS: atom_id res chain seq x y z
N MET A 1 11.41 8.75 6.37
CA MET A 1 9.98 8.40 6.61
C MET A 1 9.68 8.61 8.08
N LYS A 2 8.52 9.17 8.43
CA LYS A 2 8.07 9.18 9.84
C LYS A 2 7.87 7.73 10.29
N LYS A 3 8.56 7.32 11.35
CA LYS A 3 8.36 6.01 11.98
C LYS A 3 7.05 6.07 12.76
N ILE A 4 6.13 5.15 12.47
CA ILE A 4 4.93 4.96 13.28
C ILE A 4 5.34 4.09 14.47
N SER A 5 5.28 4.63 15.68
CA SER A 5 5.81 4.00 16.90
C SER A 5 4.75 3.31 17.76
N TYR A 6 3.56 3.10 17.21
CA TYR A 6 2.43 2.48 17.89
C TYR A 6 1.77 1.42 16.99
N PRO A 7 1.02 0.45 17.56
CA PRO A 7 0.39 -0.60 16.78
C PRO A 7 -0.59 -0.05 15.73
N THR A 8 -0.65 -0.70 14.56
CA THR A 8 -1.53 -0.31 13.45
C THR A 8 -2.17 -1.52 12.78
N VAL A 9 -3.24 -1.29 12.02
CA VAL A 9 -3.81 -2.28 11.11
C VAL A 9 -3.39 -1.93 9.69
N VAL A 10 -2.64 -2.82 9.05
CA VAL A 10 -1.97 -2.55 7.78
C VAL A 10 -2.53 -3.44 6.67
N THR A 11 -2.66 -2.88 5.46
CA THR A 11 -2.78 -3.65 4.22
C THR A 11 -1.76 -3.19 3.20
N ILE A 12 -1.35 -4.08 2.31
CA ILE A 12 -0.30 -3.87 1.33
C ILE A 12 -0.85 -4.26 -0.04
N GLY A 13 -0.66 -3.41 -1.05
CA GLY A 13 -1.12 -3.71 -2.40
C GLY A 13 -0.94 -2.56 -3.39
N ILE A 14 -1.12 -2.87 -4.67
CA ILE A 14 -1.02 -1.86 -5.72
C ILE A 14 -2.20 -0.90 -5.69
N PHE A 15 -3.42 -1.38 -5.40
CA PHE A 15 -4.62 -0.56 -5.31
C PHE A 15 -4.90 0.32 -6.54
N ASP A 16 -4.34 -0.01 -7.71
CA ASP A 16 -4.62 0.72 -8.95
C ASP A 16 -6.09 0.54 -9.33
N GLY A 17 -6.75 1.63 -9.70
CA GLY A 17 -8.20 1.64 -9.92
C GLY A 17 -9.07 1.76 -8.65
N VAL A 18 -8.56 1.41 -7.45
CA VAL A 18 -9.33 1.35 -6.18
C VAL A 18 -10.74 0.75 -6.39
N HIS A 19 -10.83 -0.33 -7.16
CA HIS A 19 -12.08 -0.98 -7.57
C HIS A 19 -12.81 -1.65 -6.38
N LYS A 20 -14.01 -2.20 -6.61
CA LYS A 20 -14.85 -2.78 -5.54
C LYS A 20 -14.13 -3.81 -4.65
N GLY A 21 -13.31 -4.69 -5.26
CA GLY A 21 -12.42 -5.60 -4.51
C GLY A 21 -11.46 -4.88 -3.55
N HIS A 22 -10.72 -3.88 -4.02
CA HIS A 22 -9.87 -3.03 -3.18
C HIS A 22 -10.67 -2.35 -2.07
N GLN A 23 -11.85 -1.82 -2.40
CA GLN A 23 -12.70 -1.14 -1.41
C GLN A 23 -13.14 -2.08 -0.28
N LYS A 24 -13.42 -3.37 -0.58
CA LYS A 24 -13.72 -4.37 0.45
C LYS A 24 -12.54 -4.60 1.40
N ILE A 25 -11.32 -4.70 0.88
CA ILE A 25 -10.10 -4.84 1.68
C ILE A 25 -9.91 -3.60 2.57
N LEU A 26 -10.01 -2.40 1.98
CA LEU A 26 -9.85 -1.14 2.69
C LEU A 26 -10.91 -0.98 3.80
N LYS A 27 -12.17 -1.34 3.52
CA LYS A 27 -13.24 -1.35 4.52
C LYS A 27 -12.90 -2.29 5.68
N ARG A 28 -12.40 -3.51 5.40
CA ARG A 28 -12.00 -4.46 6.45
C ARG A 28 -10.90 -3.89 7.34
N VAL A 29 -9.89 -3.24 6.76
CA VAL A 29 -8.80 -2.58 7.51
C VAL A 29 -9.36 -1.48 8.41
N LEU A 30 -10.25 -0.63 7.90
CA LEU A 30 -10.88 0.45 8.66
C LEU A 30 -11.73 -0.09 9.83
N ASP A 31 -12.49 -1.16 9.58
CA ASP A 31 -13.33 -1.78 10.60
C ASP A 31 -12.49 -2.41 11.70
N GLU A 32 -11.40 -3.11 11.36
CA GLU A 32 -10.48 -3.70 12.35
C GLU A 32 -9.70 -2.64 13.12
N ALA A 33 -9.28 -1.56 12.45
CA ALA A 33 -8.61 -0.43 13.10
C ALA A 33 -9.54 0.21 14.14
N ARG A 34 -10.80 0.49 13.78
CA ARG A 34 -11.80 1.05 14.71
C ARG A 34 -12.07 0.14 15.90
N LYS A 35 -12.31 -1.16 15.67
CA LYS A 35 -12.59 -2.12 16.75
C LYS A 35 -11.47 -2.19 17.80
N ARG A 36 -10.23 -2.00 17.36
CA ARG A 36 -9.03 -2.10 18.22
C ARG A 36 -8.53 -0.74 18.70
N CYS A 37 -9.23 0.34 18.38
CA CYS A 37 -8.78 1.73 18.64
C CYS A 37 -7.37 2.02 18.08
N LEU A 38 -7.02 1.43 16.92
CA LEU A 38 -5.74 1.61 16.23
C LEU A 38 -5.89 2.45 14.97
N LYS A 39 -4.76 2.87 14.40
CA LYS A 39 -4.72 3.57 13.10
C LYS A 39 -4.67 2.61 11.93
N SER A 40 -5.34 2.97 10.85
CA SER A 40 -5.35 2.26 9.57
C SER A 40 -4.22 2.72 8.65
N VAL A 41 -3.51 1.77 8.06
CA VAL A 41 -2.39 2.04 7.16
C VAL A 41 -2.55 1.26 5.86
N VAL A 42 -2.36 1.94 4.75
CA VAL A 42 -2.24 1.34 3.42
C VAL A 42 -0.83 1.56 2.92
N VAL A 43 -0.13 0.48 2.58
CA VAL A 43 1.14 0.54 1.85
C VAL A 43 0.84 0.26 0.38
N THR A 44 1.24 1.18 -0.48
CA THR A 44 1.20 1.03 -1.93
C THR A 44 2.57 1.32 -2.53
N PHE A 45 2.72 1.10 -3.83
CA PHE A 45 4.01 1.12 -4.50
C PHE A 45 4.03 2.07 -5.70
N ASP A 46 5.13 2.79 -5.84
CA ASP A 46 5.46 3.57 -7.01
C ASP A 46 6.99 3.55 -7.25
N PRO A 47 7.51 3.31 -8.46
CA PRO A 47 6.76 2.92 -9.67
C PRO A 47 6.07 1.55 -9.50
N HIS A 48 5.13 1.24 -10.40
CA HIS A 48 4.46 -0.06 -10.41
C HIS A 48 5.48 -1.22 -10.51
N PRO A 49 5.41 -2.28 -9.68
CA PRO A 49 6.43 -3.34 -9.60
C PRO A 49 6.79 -3.95 -10.95
N VAL A 50 5.80 -4.24 -11.78
CA VAL A 50 6.03 -4.81 -13.11
C VAL A 50 6.84 -3.86 -14.02
N ARG A 51 6.76 -2.53 -13.87
CA ARG A 51 7.65 -1.59 -14.61
C ARG A 51 9.11 -1.74 -14.20
N VAL A 52 9.36 -2.15 -12.96
CA VAL A 52 10.71 -2.35 -12.42
C VAL A 52 11.25 -3.73 -12.77
N LEU A 53 10.40 -4.75 -12.67
CA LEU A 53 10.77 -6.14 -12.91
C LEU A 53 10.87 -6.49 -14.40
N SER A 54 10.11 -5.79 -15.24
CA SER A 54 10.05 -6.02 -16.68
C SER A 54 10.25 -4.70 -17.43
N PRO A 55 11.51 -4.22 -17.54
CA PRO A 55 11.82 -3.03 -18.32
C PRO A 55 11.31 -3.18 -19.77
N GLY A 56 10.51 -2.23 -20.24
CA GLY A 56 9.87 -2.26 -21.56
C GLY A 56 8.42 -2.76 -21.55
N ALA A 57 7.94 -3.36 -20.45
CA ALA A 57 6.52 -3.69 -20.32
C ALA A 57 5.67 -2.42 -20.25
N GLN A 58 4.77 -2.25 -21.22
CA GLN A 58 3.74 -1.22 -21.16
C GLN A 58 2.60 -1.69 -20.27
N ILE A 59 2.49 -1.05 -19.10
CA ILE A 59 1.38 -1.27 -18.19
C ILE A 59 0.44 -0.07 -18.29
N PRO A 60 -0.78 -0.26 -18.82
CA PRO A 60 -1.80 0.77 -18.72
C PRO A 60 -2.19 0.90 -17.25
N LEU A 61 -1.84 2.03 -16.64
CA LEU A 61 -2.30 2.35 -15.29
C LEU A 61 -3.74 2.86 -15.39
N LEU A 62 -4.62 2.36 -14.52
CA LEU A 62 -6.01 2.81 -14.47
C LEU A 62 -6.12 4.25 -13.97
N MET A 63 -5.14 4.70 -13.19
CA MET A 63 -5.08 6.08 -12.69
C MET A 63 -3.65 6.51 -12.31
N SER A 64 -3.47 7.82 -12.14
CA SER A 64 -2.22 8.36 -11.58
C SER A 64 -2.08 8.01 -10.10
N LEU A 65 -0.83 8.00 -9.61
CA LEU A 65 -0.53 7.81 -8.20
C LEU A 65 -1.31 8.78 -7.31
N ASP A 66 -1.34 10.06 -7.67
CA ASP A 66 -2.05 11.08 -6.89
C ASP A 66 -3.55 10.80 -6.81
N HIS A 67 -4.17 10.34 -7.91
CA HIS A 67 -5.57 10.00 -7.90
C HIS A 67 -5.83 8.77 -7.01
N ARG A 68 -4.98 7.74 -7.11
CA ARG A 68 -5.04 6.55 -6.25
C ARG A 68 -4.93 6.92 -4.77
N VAL A 69 -3.94 7.73 -4.40
CA VAL A 69 -3.75 8.18 -3.00
C VAL A 69 -4.95 9.01 -2.53
N ARG A 70 -5.49 9.89 -3.37
CA ARG A 70 -6.71 10.66 -3.04
C ARG A 70 -7.90 9.75 -2.78
N LEU A 71 -8.13 8.74 -3.61
CA LEU A 71 -9.25 7.80 -3.44
C LEU A 71 -9.08 6.95 -2.17
N ILE A 72 -7.88 6.43 -1.91
CA ILE A 72 -7.58 5.70 -0.67
C ILE A 72 -7.87 6.58 0.55
N LYS A 73 -7.38 7.82 0.57
CA LYS A 73 -7.64 8.76 1.67
C LYS A 73 -9.12 9.11 1.83
N LYS A 74 -9.87 9.29 0.73
CA LYS A 74 -11.31 9.55 0.76
C LYS A 74 -12.12 8.41 1.40
N MET A 75 -11.59 7.19 1.44
CA MET A 75 -12.23 6.08 2.16
C MET A 75 -12.08 6.17 3.68
N GLY A 76 -11.26 7.09 4.21
CA GLY A 76 -11.06 7.29 5.65
C GLY A 76 -9.80 6.63 6.21
N VAL A 77 -8.86 6.20 5.35
CA VAL A 77 -7.57 5.64 5.78
C VAL A 77 -6.73 6.73 6.46
N ASP A 78 -6.19 6.44 7.66
CA ASP A 78 -5.37 7.40 8.42
C ASP A 78 -4.04 7.68 7.70
N TYR A 79 -3.35 6.64 7.22
CA TYR A 79 -2.07 6.76 6.53
C TYR A 79 -2.03 5.97 5.22
N CYS A 80 -1.64 6.65 4.14
CA CYS A 80 -1.29 6.01 2.87
C CYS A 80 0.21 6.19 2.63
N ILE A 81 0.98 5.11 2.75
CA ILE A 81 2.43 5.09 2.56
C ILE A 81 2.70 4.64 1.13
N VAL A 82 3.37 5.47 0.35
CA VAL A 82 3.88 5.10 -0.98
C VAL A 82 5.32 4.66 -0.81
N LYS A 83 5.57 3.35 -0.91
CA LYS A 83 6.90 2.75 -0.86
C LYS A 83 7.50 2.74 -2.26
N LYS A 84 8.74 3.22 -2.38
CA LYS A 84 9.49 3.09 -3.64
C LYS A 84 9.75 1.61 -3.92
N PHE A 85 9.26 1.10 -5.05
CA PHE A 85 9.56 -0.26 -5.49
C PHE A 85 10.84 -0.25 -6.34
N THR A 86 11.85 -1.02 -5.93
CA THR A 86 13.13 -1.12 -6.64
C THR A 86 13.50 -2.59 -6.86
N LYS A 87 14.50 -2.84 -7.71
CA LYS A 87 14.98 -4.20 -8.00
C LYS A 87 15.66 -4.83 -6.78
N GLU A 88 16.25 -4.02 -5.92
CA GLU A 88 16.81 -4.43 -4.63
C GLU A 88 15.68 -4.81 -3.68
N PHE A 89 14.63 -3.99 -3.61
CA PHE A 89 13.46 -4.28 -2.77
C PHE A 89 12.75 -5.57 -3.18
N SER A 90 12.66 -5.86 -4.48
CA SER A 90 12.03 -7.10 -4.97
C SER A 90 12.82 -8.37 -4.67
N LYS A 91 14.09 -8.25 -4.25
CA LYS A 91 14.97 -9.38 -3.93
C LYS A 91 14.97 -9.73 -2.44
N LEU A 92 14.31 -8.94 -1.61
CA LEU A 92 14.19 -9.23 -0.17
C LEU A 92 13.53 -10.59 0.04
N SER A 93 14.04 -11.36 0.99
CA SER A 93 13.33 -12.55 1.47
C SER A 93 11.98 -12.15 2.10
N PRO A 94 11.03 -13.08 2.23
CA PRO A 94 9.79 -12.82 2.96
C PRO A 94 10.03 -12.28 4.39
N GLU A 95 11.01 -12.81 5.10
CA GLU A 95 11.38 -12.39 6.46
C GLU A 95 11.95 -10.97 6.47
N GLU A 96 12.86 -10.66 5.54
CA GLU A 96 13.44 -9.33 5.40
C GLU A 96 12.37 -8.29 5.03
N PHE A 97 11.42 -8.67 4.16
CA PHE A 97 10.30 -7.83 3.80
C PHE A 97 9.42 -7.49 5.01
N ILE A 98 9.05 -8.49 5.82
CA ILE A 98 8.22 -8.28 7.01
C ILE A 98 8.95 -7.43 8.05
N ARG A 99 10.22 -7.74 8.35
CA ARG A 99 11.03 -6.95 9.30
C ARG A 99 11.29 -5.54 8.80
N GLY A 100 11.51 -5.33 7.51
CA GLY A 100 11.79 -4.01 6.96
C GLY A 100 10.56 -3.11 6.82
N LEU A 101 9.35 -3.68 6.85
CA LEU A 101 8.11 -2.95 6.55
C LEU A 101 7.11 -2.91 7.70
N LEU A 102 7.02 -3.96 8.53
CA LEU A 102 5.94 -4.13 9.52
C LEU A 102 6.40 -4.21 10.98
N VAL A 103 7.67 -4.55 11.26
CA VAL A 103 8.17 -4.84 12.63
C VAL A 103 9.35 -3.96 13.01
#